data_AF-A0AAW4UT37-F1
#
_entry.id   AF-A0AAW4UT37-F1
#
_cell.length_a   1.000
_cell.length_b   1.000
_cell.length_c   1.000
_cell.angle_alpha   90.00
_cell.angle_beta   90.00
_cell.angle_gamma   90.00
#
_symmetry.space_group_name_H-M   'P 1'
#
loop_
_entity.id
_entity.type
_entity.pdbx_description
1 polymer ?
#
loop_
_entity_poly.entity_id
_entity_poly.type
_entity_poly.pdbx_seq_one_letter_code
_entity_poly.pdbx_strand_id
1 'polypeptide(L)' 'RQICAWKYGGEYDLYNLPSYEEMQVRQIGFMNPQREKNYYGFWDESILVGFVNILEEKEEIFIGIGVNPD' A
#
# COMPACT_ATOMS: atom_id res chain seq x y z
N ARG A 1 -3.48 1.01 8.99
CA ARG A 1 -3.80 -0.26 9.68
C ARG A 1 -4.60 -1.20 8.78
N GLN A 2 -5.73 -0.78 8.20
CA GLN A 2 -6.57 -1.62 7.32
C GLN A 2 -5.79 -2.31 6.17
N ILE A 3 -4.94 -1.56 5.45
CA ILE A 3 -4.14 -2.13 4.33
C ILE A 3 -3.25 -3.31 4.76
N CYS A 4 -2.65 -3.28 5.96
CA CYS A 4 -1.83 -4.39 6.46
C CYS A 4 -2.65 -5.65 6.79
N ALA A 5 -3.97 -5.49 6.99
CA ALA A 5 -4.88 -6.59 7.24
C ALA A 5 -5.37 -7.25 5.94
N TRP A 6 -5.20 -6.61 4.78
CA TRP A 6 -5.52 -7.24 3.50
C TRP A 6 -4.63 -8.46 3.29
N LYS A 7 -5.26 -9.59 2.97
CA LYS A 7 -4.60 -10.85 2.67
C LYS A 7 -5.09 -11.39 1.35
N TYR A 8 -4.18 -11.47 0.39
CA TYR A 8 -4.37 -12.14 -0.87
C TYR A 8 -3.93 -13.61 -0.73
N GLY A 9 -4.66 -14.50 -1.38
CA GLY A 9 -4.30 -15.91 -1.51
C GLY A 9 -3.68 -16.23 -2.87
N GLY A 10 -3.19 -17.46 -3.03
CA GLY A 10 -2.61 -17.94 -4.28
C GLY A 10 -1.35 -17.17 -4.67
N GLU A 11 -1.16 -16.91 -5.96
CA GLU A 11 0.04 -16.25 -6.50
C GLU A 11 0.20 -14.80 -6.04
N TYR A 12 -0.85 -14.20 -5.46
CA TYR A 12 -0.83 -12.82 -4.98
C TYR A 12 -0.42 -12.69 -3.50
N ASP A 13 -0.19 -13.80 -2.79
CA ASP A 13 0.18 -13.76 -1.38
C ASP A 13 1.52 -13.05 -1.11
N LEU A 14 2.41 -13.00 -2.12
CA LEU A 14 3.68 -12.28 -2.09
C LEU A 14 3.50 -10.76 -1.93
N TYR A 15 2.31 -10.23 -2.22
CA TYR A 15 1.97 -8.81 -2.03
C TYR A 15 1.41 -8.50 -0.65
N ASN A 16 1.23 -9.51 0.21
CA ASN A 16 0.76 -9.30 1.56
C ASN A 16 1.77 -8.45 2.35
N LEU A 17 1.29 -7.34 2.89
CA LEU A 17 2.12 -6.48 3.70
C LEU A 17 2.42 -7.12 5.06
N PRO A 18 3.58 -6.79 5.66
CA PRO A 18 3.85 -7.04 7.08
C PRO A 18 2.80 -6.37 7.99
N SER A 19 2.86 -6.71 9.28
CA SER A 19 2.02 -6.04 10.27
C SER A 19 2.23 -4.53 10.27
N TYR A 20 1.23 -3.80 10.73
CA TYR A 20 1.31 -2.35 10.83
C TYR A 20 2.49 -1.90 11.72
N GLU A 21 2.69 -2.60 12.82
CA GLU A 21 3.76 -2.35 13.78
C GLU A 21 5.13 -2.59 13.15
N GLU A 22 5.29 -3.68 12.38
CA GLU A 22 6.54 -3.97 11.68
C GLU A 22 6.82 -2.92 10.59
N MET A 23 5.82 -2.57 9.79
CA MET A 23 5.92 -1.50 8.79
C MET A 23 6.35 -0.18 9.43
N GLN A 24 5.79 0.15 10.59
CA GLN A 24 6.09 1.36 11.34
C GLN A 24 7.53 1.37 11.87
N VAL A 25 7.98 0.29 12.52
CA VAL A 25 9.35 0.19 13.04
C VAL A 25 10.39 0.27 11.92
N ARG A 26 10.11 -0.38 10.78
CA ARG A 26 11.02 -0.42 9.63
C ARG A 26 10.91 0.81 8.72
N GLN A 27 9.91 1.67 8.93
CA GLN A 27 9.64 2.86 8.11
C GLN A 27 9.54 2.54 6.61
N ILE A 28 8.76 1.51 6.26
CA ILE A 28 8.61 1.02 4.87
C ILE A 28 7.21 1.31 4.30
N GLY A 29 7.11 1.37 2.98
CA GLY A 29 5.84 1.69 2.28
C GLY A 29 5.27 3.04 2.72
N PHE A 30 3.98 3.06 3.06
CA PHE A 30 3.29 4.26 3.56
C PHE A 30 3.74 4.71 4.96
N MET A 31 4.59 3.93 5.65
CA MET A 31 5.23 4.35 6.91
C MET A 31 6.52 5.13 6.69
N ASN A 32 6.97 5.30 5.45
CA ASN A 32 8.10 6.14 5.12
C ASN A 32 7.62 7.59 4.88
N PRO A 33 7.96 8.56 5.75
CA PRO A 33 7.47 9.94 5.61
C PRO A 33 7.90 10.61 4.29
N GLN A 34 9.02 10.20 3.70
CA GLN A 34 9.49 10.75 2.43
C GLN A 34 8.62 10.32 1.25
N ARG A 35 7.87 9.21 1.40
CA ARG A 35 7.04 8.60 0.35
C ARG A 35 5.55 8.80 0.58
N GLU A 36 5.14 9.38 1.70
CA GLU A 36 3.72 9.58 2.05
C GLU A 36 2.94 10.27 0.92
N LYS A 37 3.53 11.31 0.33
CA LYS A 37 2.93 12.08 -0.78
C LYS A 37 2.65 11.27 -2.06
N ASN A 38 3.23 10.08 -2.18
CA ASN A 38 3.08 9.23 -3.35
C ASN A 38 1.79 8.39 -3.29
N TYR A 39 1.20 8.26 -2.10
CA TYR A 39 0.06 7.37 -1.86
C TYR A 39 -1.27 8.12 -2.03
N TYR A 40 -2.15 7.54 -2.84
CA TYR A 40 -3.52 7.97 -3.01
C TYR A 40 -4.43 6.80 -2.65
N GLY A 41 -5.32 7.00 -1.68
CA GLY A 41 -6.35 6.02 -1.37
C GLY A 41 -7.59 6.21 -2.23
N PHE A 42 -8.38 5.15 -2.32
CA PHE A 42 -9.71 5.15 -2.93
C PHE A 42 -10.69 4.63 -1.90
N TRP A 43 -11.77 5.38 -1.69
CA TRP A 43 -12.76 5.08 -0.68
C TRP A 43 -14.12 4.88 -1.32
N ASP A 44 -14.81 3.83 -0.88
CA ASP A 44 -16.25 3.68 -1.05
C ASP A 44 -16.91 4.03 0.28
N GLU A 45 -17.62 5.15 0.31
CA GLU A 45 -18.06 5.83 1.53
C GLU A 45 -16.92 6.01 2.55
N SER A 46 -16.89 5.20 3.61
CA SER A 46 -15.89 5.22 4.68
C SER A 46 -14.91 4.06 4.62
N ILE A 47 -15.07 3.17 3.65
CA ILE A 47 -14.27 1.95 3.48
C ILE A 47 -13.14 2.26 2.50
N LEU A 48 -11.90 2.06 2.93
CA LEU A 48 -10.76 2.08 2.01
C LEU A 48 -10.82 0.82 1.13
N VAL A 49 -11.04 1.01 -0.18
CA VAL A 49 -11.18 -0.08 -1.15
C VAL A 49 -9.94 -0.29 -2.01
N GLY A 50 -9.03 0.68 -2.03
CA GLY A 50 -7.77 0.54 -2.75
C GLY A 50 -6.81 1.68 -2.48
N PHE A 51 -5.60 1.54 -2.99
CA PHE A 51 -4.63 2.63 -3.06
C PHE A 51 -3.74 2.49 -4.29
N VAL A 52 -3.13 3.60 -4.67
CA VAL A 52 -2.01 3.64 -5.61
C VAL A 52 -0.82 4.37 -4.97
N ASN A 53 0.38 3.85 -5.20
CA ASN A 53 1.65 4.51 -4.93
C ASN A 53 2.25 4.95 -6.26
N ILE A 54 2.29 6.25 -6.51
CA ILE A 54 2.87 6.84 -7.72
C ILE A 54 4.25 7.40 -7.35
N LEU A 55 5.29 6.69 -7.76
CA LEU A 55 6.68 7.12 -7.55
C LEU A 55 7.27 7.52 -8.89
N GLU A 56 7.48 8.82 -9.07
CA GLU A 56 8.25 9.35 -10.19
C GLU A 56 9.74 9.09 -9.96
N GLU A 57 10.35 8.37 -10.89
CA GLU A 57 11.79 8.20 -10.98
C GLU A 57 12.31 9.00 -12.20
N LYS A 58 13.63 9.00 -12.40
CA LYS A 58 14.25 9.86 -13.44
C LYS A 58 13.78 9.52 -14.86
N GLU A 59 13.54 8.24 -15.14
CA GLU A 59 13.26 7.72 -16.48
C GLU A 59 11.90 7.02 -16.59
N GLU A 60 11.26 6.71 -15.46
CA GLU A 60 10.01 5.98 -15.41
C GLU A 60 9.13 6.41 -14.23
N ILE A 61 7.88 5.95 -14.25
CA ILE A 61 6.95 6.11 -13.15
C ILE A 61 6.60 4.72 -12.64
N PHE A 62 6.96 4.43 -11.39
CA PHE A 62 6.55 3.22 -10.72
C PHE A 62 5.13 3.39 -10.16
N ILE A 63 4.25 2.45 -10.51
CA ILE A 63 2.86 2.42 -10.06
C ILE A 63 2.66 1.15 -9.24
N GLY A 64 2.53 1.30 -7.91
CA GLY A 64 2.13 0.21 -7.02
C GLY A 64 0.63 0.29 -6.73
N ILE A 65 -0.12 -0.79 -6.95
CA ILE A 65 -1.57 -0.83 -6.73
C ILE A 65 -1.89 -1.88 -5.67
N GLY A 66 -2.75 -1.52 -4.72
CA GLY A 66 -3.37 -2.47 -3.81
C GLY A 66 -4.88 -2.30 -3.82
N VAL A 67 -5.62 -3.41 -3.86
CA VAL A 67 -7.09 -3.42 -3.89
C VAL A 67 -7.54 -4.28 -2.73
N ASN A 68 -8.55 -3.83 -1.99
CA ASN A 68 -9.13 -4.64 -0.93
C ASN A 68 -9.59 -6.00 -1.51
N PRO A 69 -9.16 -7.15 -0.96
CA PRO A 69 -9.49 -8.47 -1.49
C PRO A 69 -10.95 -8.90 -1.26
N ASP A 70 -11.71 -8.16 -0.44
CA ASP A 70 -13.12 -8.39 -0.16
C ASP A 70 -14.08 -7.74 -1.17
#